data_AF-A0A5P9PAU8-F1
#
_entry.id   AF-A0A5P9PAU8-F1
#
_cell.length_a   1.000
_cell.length_b   1.000
_cell.length_c   1.000
_cell.angle_alpha   90.00
_cell.angle_beta   90.00
_cell.angle_gamma   90.00
#
_symmetry.space_group_name_H-M   'P 1'
#
loop_
_entity.id
_entity.type
_entity.pdbx_description
1 polymer ?
#
loop_
_entity_poly.entity_id
_entity_poly.type
_entity_poly.pdbx_seq_one_letter_code
_entity_poly.pdbx_strand_id
1 'polypeptide(L)'
;MTHPPMTAAEPVAPPRRPGTLTALLFTAGAAAVSAVAGAVIVLAGGAELAAENVRSVFDQLAPEFGLSGMSAAEVQELSGSLWQEMIDSRTTSLAARSVIAVFFAVWVLGFALCTGKAATWARVLVTIGSVLLVLTHLLIVSDYPPGAVGPLGWVAVATGLAAVVLCWLPANNRYARAAKLAHRP
;
A
#
# COMPACT_ATOMS: atom_id res chain seq x y z
N MET A 1 -20.63 37.76 50.76
CA MET A 1 -20.84 36.97 49.52
C MET A 1 -19.87 35.80 49.56
N THR A 2 -20.35 34.63 49.98
CA THR A 2 -19.57 33.39 50.06
C THR A 2 -19.54 32.73 48.68
N HIS A 3 -18.37 32.60 48.07
CA HIS A 3 -18.22 31.83 46.84
C HIS A 3 -18.56 30.36 47.12
N PRO A 4 -19.36 29.68 46.26
CA PRO A 4 -19.61 28.26 46.41
C PRO A 4 -18.28 27.49 46.27
N PRO A 5 -18.07 26.43 47.06
CA PRO A 5 -16.85 25.63 46.98
C PRO A 5 -16.74 25.03 45.58
N MET A 6 -15.61 25.24 44.91
CA MET A 6 -15.28 24.52 43.68
C MET A 6 -15.21 23.03 44.01
N THR A 7 -16.26 22.29 43.67
CA THR A 7 -16.24 20.83 43.65
C THR A 7 -15.14 20.40 42.69
N ALA A 8 -14.14 19.67 43.22
CA ALA A 8 -13.09 19.06 42.42
C ALA A 8 -13.72 18.21 41.31
N ALA A 9 -13.29 18.41 40.06
CA ALA A 9 -13.81 17.66 38.93
C ALA A 9 -13.51 16.17 39.12
N GLU A 10 -14.53 15.32 38.98
CA GLU A 10 -14.33 13.87 39.04
C GLU A 10 -13.42 13.38 37.90
N PRO A 11 -12.48 12.46 38.19
CA PRO A 11 -11.61 11.89 37.16
C PRO A 11 -12.41 11.13 36.11
N VAL A 12 -12.28 11.55 34.85
CA VAL A 12 -12.98 10.94 33.71
C VAL A 12 -12.36 9.57 33.38
N ALA A 13 -13.18 8.52 33.37
CA ALA A 13 -12.74 7.17 33.03
C ALA A 13 -12.09 7.10 31.63
N PRO A 14 -11.05 6.25 31.45
CA PRO A 14 -10.34 6.16 30.17
C PRO A 14 -11.29 5.65 29.06
N PRO A 15 -11.31 6.30 27.89
CA PRO A 15 -12.23 5.93 26.82
C PRO A 15 -11.90 4.55 26.24
N ARG A 16 -12.94 3.76 25.94
CA ARG A 16 -12.80 2.46 25.27
C ARG A 16 -12.32 2.64 23.82
N ARG A 17 -11.39 1.79 23.39
CA ARG A 17 -10.88 1.78 22.01
C ARG A 17 -11.99 1.32 21.05
N PRO A 18 -12.30 2.08 20.00
CA PRO A 18 -13.31 1.68 19.02
C PRO A 18 -12.78 0.55 18.12
N GLY A 19 -13.64 -0.39 17.75
CA GLY A 19 -13.28 -1.51 16.86
C GLY A 19 -12.78 -1.07 15.48
N THR A 20 -13.10 0.15 15.05
CA THR A 20 -12.60 0.77 13.82
C THR A 20 -11.08 0.99 13.83
N LEU A 21 -10.45 1.17 14.99
CA LEU A 21 -8.98 1.22 15.07
C LEU A 21 -8.36 -0.16 14.90
N THR A 22 -8.99 -1.19 15.46
CA THR A 22 -8.55 -2.58 15.26
C THR A 22 -8.68 -2.97 13.79
N ALA A 23 -9.79 -2.63 13.15
CA ALA A 23 -9.97 -2.82 11.72
C ALA A 23 -8.88 -2.10 10.91
N LEU A 24 -8.56 -0.84 11.25
CA LEU A 24 -7.49 -0.07 10.59
C LEU A 24 -6.13 -0.78 10.66
N LEU A 25 -5.78 -1.35 11.82
CA LEU A 25 -4.54 -2.09 12.01
C LEU A 25 -4.51 -3.35 11.14
N PHE A 26 -5.59 -4.12 11.09
CA PHE A 26 -5.68 -5.29 10.23
C PHE A 26 -5.61 -4.93 8.74
N THR A 27 -6.28 -3.86 8.31
CA THR A 27 -6.20 -3.41 6.91
C THR A 27 -4.80 -2.92 6.55
N ALA A 28 -4.14 -2.15 7.43
CA ALA A 28 -2.76 -1.71 7.21
C ALA A 28 -1.78 -2.89 7.20
N GLY A 29 -1.98 -3.87 8.07
CA GLY A 29 -1.21 -5.11 8.09
C GLY A 29 -1.37 -5.92 6.81
N ALA A 30 -2.61 -6.11 6.34
CA ALA A 30 -2.89 -6.81 5.08
C ALA A 30 -2.28 -6.09 3.86
N ALA A 31 -2.37 -4.76 3.81
CA ALA A 31 -1.72 -3.95 2.78
C ALA A 31 -0.20 -4.16 2.80
N ALA A 32 0.41 -4.13 3.98
CA ALA A 32 1.84 -4.29 4.13
C ALA A 32 2.33 -5.68 3.75
N VAL A 33 1.64 -6.74 4.21
CA VAL A 33 1.96 -8.12 3.83
C VAL A 33 1.85 -8.31 2.32
N SER A 34 0.80 -7.79 1.69
CA SER A 34 0.59 -7.93 0.24
C SER A 34 1.66 -7.22 -0.57
N ALA A 35 1.99 -5.98 -0.19
CA ALA A 35 3.04 -5.20 -0.85
C ALA A 35 4.43 -5.85 -0.67
N VAL A 36 4.75 -6.32 0.54
CA VAL A 36 6.03 -7.00 0.82
C VAL A 36 6.12 -8.32 0.08
N ALA A 37 5.06 -9.14 0.08
CA ALA A 37 5.04 -10.40 -0.67
C ALA A 37 5.24 -10.16 -2.17
N GLY A 38 4.54 -9.17 -2.74
CA GLY A 38 4.71 -8.78 -4.15
C GLY A 38 6.14 -8.32 -4.46
N ALA A 39 6.70 -7.47 -3.60
CA ALA A 39 8.07 -6.99 -3.75
C ALA A 39 9.11 -8.13 -3.62
N VAL A 40 8.92 -9.08 -2.71
CA VAL A 40 9.79 -10.25 -2.57
C VAL A 40 9.74 -11.09 -3.84
N ILE A 41 8.57 -11.35 -4.41
CA ILE A 41 8.44 -12.08 -5.68
C ILE A 41 9.21 -11.38 -6.79
N VAL A 42 9.07 -10.04 -6.91
CA VAL A 42 9.77 -9.27 -7.93
C VAL A 42 11.28 -9.28 -7.73
N LEU A 43 11.75 -9.00 -6.52
CA LEU A 43 13.17 -8.91 -6.22
C LEU A 43 13.87 -10.28 -6.27
N ALA A 44 13.19 -11.35 -5.85
CA ALA A 44 13.72 -12.70 -5.94
C ALA A 44 13.69 -13.25 -7.37
N GLY A 45 12.65 -12.91 -8.14
CA GLY A 45 12.52 -13.33 -9.54
C GLY A 45 13.47 -12.58 -10.49
N GLY A 46 13.83 -11.34 -10.18
CA GLY A 46 14.85 -10.57 -10.88
C GLY A 46 14.66 -10.53 -12.41
N ALA A 47 15.74 -10.78 -13.14
CA ALA A 47 15.75 -10.73 -14.60
C ALA A 47 14.93 -11.85 -15.25
N GLU A 48 14.79 -13.02 -14.61
CA GLU A 48 14.00 -14.12 -15.14
C GLU A 48 12.51 -13.78 -15.15
N LEU A 49 12.02 -13.21 -14.05
CA LEU A 49 10.63 -12.73 -13.96
C LEU A 49 10.37 -11.58 -14.95
N ALA A 50 11.35 -10.70 -15.15
CA ALA A 50 11.25 -9.64 -16.14
C ALA A 50 11.22 -10.19 -17.57
N ALA A 51 12.06 -11.18 -17.89
CA ALA A 51 12.07 -11.84 -19.19
C ALA A 51 10.74 -12.53 -19.50
N GLU A 52 10.19 -13.26 -18.54
CA GLU A 52 8.87 -13.88 -18.66
C GLU A 52 7.77 -12.83 -18.86
N ASN A 53 7.85 -11.73 -18.12
CA ASN A 53 6.91 -10.63 -18.26
C ASN A 53 6.97 -9.97 -19.64
N VAL A 54 8.17 -9.70 -20.17
CA VAL A 54 8.36 -9.14 -21.51
C VAL A 54 7.80 -10.08 -22.58
N ARG A 55 8.06 -11.40 -22.48
CA ARG A 55 7.47 -12.40 -23.40
C ARG A 55 5.95 -12.37 -23.35
N SER A 56 5.39 -12.44 -22.14
CA SER A 56 3.93 -12.45 -21.94
C SER A 56 3.25 -11.18 -22.47
N VAL A 57 3.87 -10.01 -22.28
CA VAL A 57 3.37 -8.74 -22.81
C VAL A 57 3.48 -8.71 -24.33
N PHE A 58 4.60 -9.20 -24.87
CA PHE A 58 4.80 -9.27 -26.32
C PHE A 58 3.75 -10.16 -26.99
N ASP A 59 3.53 -11.37 -26.47
CA ASP A 59 2.53 -12.30 -27.03
C ASP A 59 1.10 -11.73 -26.95
N GLN A 60 0.79 -10.92 -25.94
CA GLN A 60 -0.50 -10.24 -25.81
C GLN A 60 -0.68 -9.09 -26.81
N LEU A 61 0.38 -8.29 -27.03
CA LEU A 61 0.29 -7.07 -27.84
C LEU A 61 0.73 -7.25 -29.30
N ALA A 62 1.46 -8.32 -29.64
CA ALA A 62 1.93 -8.60 -30.99
C ALA A 62 0.82 -8.53 -32.05
N PRO A 63 -0.42 -9.02 -31.82
CA PRO A 63 -1.51 -8.86 -32.77
C PRO A 63 -1.89 -7.40 -33.04
N GLU A 64 -1.81 -6.53 -32.04
CA GLU A 64 -2.15 -5.11 -32.17
C GLU A 64 -1.12 -4.33 -33.01
N PHE A 65 0.13 -4.82 -33.03
CA PHE A 65 1.22 -4.23 -33.81
C PHE A 65 1.41 -4.86 -35.20
N GLY A 66 0.49 -5.73 -35.63
CA GLY A 66 0.60 -6.42 -36.92
C GLY A 66 1.68 -7.50 -36.96
N LEU A 67 2.15 -7.96 -35.81
CA LEU A 67 3.15 -9.02 -35.63
C LEU A 67 2.48 -10.37 -35.32
N SER A 68 1.23 -10.57 -35.75
CA SER A 68 0.40 -11.74 -35.44
C SER A 68 0.93 -13.10 -35.95
N GLY A 69 2.11 -13.13 -36.57
CA GLY A 69 2.81 -14.35 -36.99
C GLY A 69 4.21 -14.51 -36.40
N MET A 70 4.63 -13.66 -35.47
CA MET A 70 5.92 -13.75 -34.79
C MET A 70 5.71 -13.97 -33.29
N SER A 71 6.29 -15.06 -32.78
CA SER A 71 6.37 -15.34 -31.36
C SER A 71 7.43 -14.46 -30.68
N ALA A 72 7.27 -14.24 -29.37
CA ALA A 72 8.31 -13.58 -28.56
C ALA A 72 9.68 -14.26 -28.69
N ALA A 73 9.72 -15.58 -28.88
CA ALA A 73 10.97 -16.34 -29.06
C ALA A 73 11.69 -15.99 -30.37
N GLU A 74 10.95 -15.90 -31.49
CA GLU A 74 11.51 -15.50 -32.79
C GLU A 74 12.00 -14.06 -32.75
N VAL A 75 11.26 -13.17 -32.10
CA VAL A 75 11.69 -11.77 -31.92
C VAL A 75 12.91 -11.69 -31.04
N GLN A 76 12.98 -12.46 -29.95
CA GLN A 76 14.16 -12.54 -29.09
C GLN A 76 15.41 -12.96 -29.89
N GLU A 77 15.29 -13.94 -30.78
CA GLU A 77 16.39 -14.41 -31.64
C GLU A 77 16.84 -13.34 -32.64
N LEU A 78 15.89 -12.64 -33.27
CA LEU A 78 16.17 -11.57 -34.24
C LEU A 78 16.74 -10.30 -33.62
N SER A 79 16.30 -9.93 -32.42
CA SER A 79 16.61 -8.64 -31.80
C SER A 79 17.86 -8.66 -30.90
N GLY A 80 18.33 -9.85 -30.51
CA GLY A 80 19.62 -10.04 -29.86
C GLY A 80 19.83 -9.15 -28.62
N SER A 81 20.75 -8.18 -28.71
CA SER A 81 21.06 -7.27 -27.60
C SER A 81 19.92 -6.33 -27.22
N LEU A 82 19.05 -5.96 -28.18
CA LEU A 82 17.90 -5.10 -27.90
C LEU A 82 16.88 -5.80 -26.98
N TRP A 83 16.72 -7.11 -27.13
CA TRP A 83 15.87 -7.90 -26.24
C TRP A 83 16.38 -7.87 -24.80
N GLN A 84 17.70 -8.02 -24.62
CA GLN A 84 18.31 -7.95 -23.29
C GLN A 84 18.16 -6.56 -22.67
N GLU A 85 18.32 -5.50 -23.45
CA GLU A 85 18.11 -4.13 -22.97
C GLU A 85 16.66 -3.90 -22.49
N MET A 86 15.67 -4.47 -23.18
CA MET A 86 14.27 -4.45 -22.71
C MET A 86 14.09 -5.19 -21.38
N ILE A 87 14.71 -6.37 -21.22
CA ILE A 87 14.69 -7.13 -19.97
C ILE A 87 15.34 -6.35 -18.82
N ASP A 88 16.52 -5.76 -19.06
CA ASP A 88 17.26 -5.01 -18.04
C ASP A 88 16.51 -3.75 -17.61
N SER A 89 15.94 -3.03 -18.56
CA SER A 89 15.07 -1.88 -18.30
C SER A 89 13.85 -2.28 -17.47
N ARG A 90 13.21 -3.41 -17.83
CA ARG A 90 12.05 -3.93 -17.11
C ARG A 90 12.40 -4.36 -15.69
N THR A 91 13.52 -5.07 -15.52
CA THR A 91 14.04 -5.52 -14.23
C THR A 91 14.27 -4.33 -13.30
N THR A 92 14.94 -3.29 -13.81
CA THR A 92 15.24 -2.08 -13.05
C THR A 92 13.95 -1.35 -12.64
N SER A 93 13.00 -1.21 -13.56
CA SER A 93 11.71 -0.58 -13.29
C SER A 93 10.89 -1.33 -12.23
N LEU A 94 10.80 -2.66 -12.35
CA LEU A 94 10.10 -3.52 -11.39
C LEU A 94 10.75 -3.47 -10.00
N ALA A 95 12.09 -3.50 -9.94
CA ALA A 95 12.83 -3.37 -8.69
C ALA A 95 12.58 -2.01 -8.01
N ALA A 96 12.66 -0.91 -8.76
CA ALA A 96 12.42 0.43 -8.25
C ALA A 96 11.00 0.57 -7.66
N ARG A 97 9.99 0.10 -8.40
CA ARG A 97 8.59 0.12 -7.94
C ARG A 97 8.37 -0.74 -6.70
N SER A 98 9.02 -1.90 -6.63
CA SER A 98 8.94 -2.79 -5.47
C SER A 98 9.49 -2.14 -4.21
N VAL A 99 10.63 -1.45 -4.32
CA VAL A 99 11.22 -0.69 -3.20
C VAL A 99 10.29 0.44 -2.74
N ILE A 100 9.70 1.19 -3.69
CA ILE A 100 8.74 2.27 -3.37
C ILE A 100 7.48 1.71 -2.69
N ALA A 101 6.95 0.59 -3.19
CA ALA A 101 5.79 -0.08 -2.62
C ALA A 101 6.05 -0.54 -1.17
N VAL A 102 7.23 -1.14 -0.91
CA VAL A 102 7.65 -1.54 0.44
C VAL A 102 7.80 -0.33 1.36
N PHE A 103 8.39 0.76 0.87
CA PHE A 103 8.53 1.99 1.66
C PHE A 103 7.17 2.51 2.13
N PHE A 104 6.19 2.66 1.22
CA PHE A 104 4.87 3.13 1.60
C PHE A 104 4.10 2.13 2.46
N ALA A 105 4.30 0.82 2.26
CA ALA A 105 3.72 -0.20 3.11
C ALA A 105 4.20 -0.09 4.57
N VAL A 106 5.51 0.03 4.76
CA VAL A 106 6.13 0.23 6.09
C VAL A 106 5.68 1.54 6.71
N TRP A 107 5.61 2.61 5.91
CA TRP A 107 5.10 3.93 6.33
C TRP A 107 3.67 3.81 6.87
N VAL A 108 2.75 3.23 6.08
CA VAL A 108 1.34 3.09 6.44
C VAL A 108 1.20 2.24 7.70
N LEU A 109 1.89 1.10 7.78
CA LEU A 109 1.85 0.23 8.95
C LEU A 109 2.40 0.93 10.20
N GLY A 110 3.55 1.60 10.10
CA GLY A 110 4.18 2.32 11.19
C GLY A 110 3.29 3.41 11.77
N PHE A 111 2.66 4.23 10.92
CA PHE A 111 1.74 5.26 11.40
C PHE A 111 0.38 4.70 11.82
N ALA A 112 -0.08 3.58 11.26
CA ALA A 112 -1.28 2.89 11.71
C ALA A 112 -1.12 2.44 13.17
N LEU A 113 0.03 1.88 13.55
CA LEU A 113 0.36 1.52 14.94
C LEU A 113 0.28 2.74 15.88
N CYS A 114 0.73 3.91 15.42
CA CYS A 114 0.65 5.16 16.18
C CYS A 114 -0.79 5.68 16.39
N THR A 115 -1.77 5.23 15.58
CA THR A 115 -3.18 5.66 15.74
C THR A 115 -3.84 5.15 17.03
N GLY A 116 -3.28 4.11 17.67
CA GLY A 116 -3.78 3.58 18.94
C GLY A 116 -3.82 4.62 20.07
N LYS A 117 -2.97 5.65 20.00
CA LYS A 117 -2.91 6.77 20.95
C LYS A 117 -3.89 7.91 20.63
N ALA A 118 -4.86 7.67 19.73
CA ALA A 118 -5.84 8.67 19.28
C ALA A 118 -5.22 9.93 18.62
N ALA A 119 -3.97 9.82 18.18
CA ALA A 119 -3.22 10.89 17.54
C ALA A 119 -3.84 11.23 16.18
N THR A 120 -4.26 12.48 16.00
CA THR A 120 -4.83 12.92 14.71
C THR A 120 -3.75 13.05 13.64
N TRP A 121 -2.54 13.46 14.01
CA TRP A 121 -1.40 13.51 13.09
C TRP A 121 -1.08 12.14 12.48
N ALA A 122 -1.17 11.06 13.26
CA ALA A 122 -0.92 9.70 12.77
C ALA A 122 -1.93 9.30 11.68
N ARG A 123 -3.22 9.65 11.86
CA ARG A 123 -4.27 9.37 10.88
C ARG A 123 -4.08 10.15 9.57
N VAL A 124 -3.60 11.39 9.65
CA VAL A 124 -3.23 12.19 8.47
C VAL A 124 -2.08 11.51 7.71
N LEU A 125 -1.03 11.07 8.41
CA LEU A 125 0.10 10.38 7.77
C LEU A 125 -0.27 9.01 7.20
N VAL A 126 -1.16 8.26 7.85
CA VAL A 126 -1.73 7.02 7.29
C VAL A 126 -2.52 7.33 6.02
N THR A 127 -3.32 8.40 6.00
CA THR A 127 -4.10 8.79 4.82
C THR A 127 -3.19 9.13 3.64
N ILE A 128 -2.20 9.99 3.85
CA ILE A 128 -1.22 10.37 2.82
C ILE A 128 -0.47 9.14 2.31
N GLY A 129 0.09 8.34 3.23
CA GLY A 129 0.81 7.13 2.87
C GLY A 129 -0.06 6.11 2.12
N SER A 130 -1.33 5.95 2.53
CA SER A 130 -2.25 5.00 1.89
C SER A 130 -2.63 5.45 0.49
N VAL A 131 -2.82 6.76 0.26
CA VAL A 131 -3.08 7.29 -1.08
C VAL A 131 -1.86 7.05 -1.98
N LEU A 132 -0.65 7.36 -1.52
CA LEU A 132 0.58 7.12 -2.29
C LEU A 132 0.81 5.62 -2.55
N LEU A 133 0.52 4.77 -1.56
CA LEU A 133 0.55 3.31 -1.69
C LEU A 133 -0.42 2.82 -2.78
N VAL A 134 -1.65 3.33 -2.77
CA VAL A 134 -2.69 2.99 -3.75
C VAL A 134 -2.25 3.42 -5.15
N LEU A 135 -1.79 4.66 -5.32
CA LEU A 135 -1.31 5.16 -6.61
C LEU A 135 -0.13 4.32 -7.13
N THR A 136 0.80 3.93 -6.26
CA THR A 136 1.94 3.07 -6.60
C THR A 136 1.47 1.70 -7.10
N HIS A 137 0.53 1.07 -6.41
CA HIS A 137 0.02 -0.24 -6.81
C HIS A 137 -0.88 -0.18 -8.05
N LEU A 138 -1.65 0.89 -8.24
CA LEU A 138 -2.38 1.11 -9.49
C LEU A 138 -1.41 1.22 -10.67
N LEU A 139 -0.30 1.93 -10.51
CA LEU A 139 0.74 2.03 -11.54
C LEU A 139 1.41 0.67 -11.82
N ILE A 140 1.69 -0.13 -10.80
CA ILE A 140 2.23 -1.49 -10.95
C ILE A 140 1.23 -2.38 -11.69
N VAL A 141 -0.05 -2.32 -11.32
CA VAL A 141 -1.08 -3.19 -11.89
C VAL A 141 -1.46 -2.78 -13.31
N SER A 142 -1.44 -1.49 -13.64
CA SER A 142 -1.70 -1.00 -15.00
C SER A 142 -0.59 -1.38 -15.99
N ASP A 143 0.61 -1.67 -15.48
CA ASP A 143 1.78 -2.00 -16.29
C ASP A 143 2.02 -3.52 -16.29
N TYR A 144 1.00 -4.31 -16.64
CA TYR A 144 1.06 -5.77 -16.85
C TYR A 144 1.98 -6.50 -15.85
N PRO A 145 1.62 -6.58 -14.56
CA PRO A 145 2.47 -7.22 -13.57
C PRO A 145 2.55 -8.73 -13.79
N PRO A 146 3.71 -9.36 -13.49
CA PRO A 146 3.87 -10.79 -13.66
C PRO A 146 3.05 -11.60 -12.65
N GLY A 147 2.32 -12.61 -13.12
CA GLY A 147 1.66 -13.65 -12.32
C GLY A 147 0.98 -13.15 -11.04
N ALA A 148 1.44 -13.65 -9.89
CA ALA A 148 0.86 -13.37 -8.57
C ALA A 148 1.03 -11.91 -8.09
N VAL A 149 1.89 -11.10 -8.73
CA VAL A 149 2.10 -9.69 -8.35
C VAL A 149 0.85 -8.86 -8.62
N GLY A 150 0.10 -9.17 -9.68
CA GLY A 150 -1.14 -8.46 -10.02
C GLY A 150 -2.22 -8.57 -8.94
N PRO A 151 -2.64 -9.79 -8.56
CA PRO A 151 -3.60 -9.99 -7.48
C PRO A 151 -3.16 -9.37 -6.14
N LEU A 152 -1.89 -9.52 -5.75
CA LEU A 152 -1.35 -8.91 -4.53
C LEU A 152 -1.43 -7.37 -4.58
N GLY A 153 -1.18 -6.79 -5.76
CA GLY A 153 -1.35 -5.36 -5.97
C GLY A 153 -2.78 -4.89 -5.77
N TRP A 154 -3.78 -5.63 -6.26
CA TRP A 154 -5.20 -5.31 -6.02
C TRP A 154 -5.59 -5.42 -4.55
N VAL A 155 -5.06 -6.40 -3.81
CA VAL A 155 -5.28 -6.50 -2.36
C VAL A 155 -4.71 -5.27 -1.65
N ALA A 156 -3.49 -4.84 -2.01
CA ALA A 156 -2.88 -3.64 -1.47
C ALA A 156 -3.70 -2.37 -1.78
N VAL A 157 -4.25 -2.26 -3.00
CA VAL A 157 -5.16 -1.16 -3.38
C VAL A 157 -6.42 -1.16 -2.51
N ALA A 158 -7.11 -2.29 -2.42
CA ALA A 158 -8.37 -2.39 -1.67
C ALA A 158 -8.17 -2.08 -0.18
N THR A 159 -7.13 -2.64 0.42
CA THR A 159 -6.81 -2.44 1.84
C THR A 159 -6.28 -1.03 2.13
N GLY A 160 -5.53 -0.42 1.21
CA GLY A 160 -5.11 0.98 1.30
C GLY A 160 -6.29 1.95 1.27
N LEU A 161 -7.25 1.73 0.36
CA LEU A 161 -8.50 2.51 0.31
C LEU A 161 -9.34 2.32 1.59
N ALA A 162 -9.46 1.09 2.07
CA ALA A 162 -10.14 0.80 3.33
C ALA A 162 -9.48 1.53 4.51
N ALA A 163 -8.15 1.57 4.57
CA ALA A 163 -7.42 2.30 5.62
C ALA A 163 -7.75 3.81 5.61
N VAL A 164 -7.83 4.43 4.42
CA VAL A 164 -8.25 5.85 4.28
C VAL A 164 -9.64 6.06 4.88
N VAL A 165 -10.62 5.25 4.51
CA VAL A 165 -12.00 5.37 5.04
C VAL A 165 -12.02 5.16 6.55
N LEU A 166 -11.35 4.11 7.05
CA LEU A 166 -11.33 3.77 8.47
C LEU A 166 -10.71 4.87 9.33
N CYS A 167 -9.67 5.57 8.86
CA CYS A 167 -9.07 6.69 9.60
C CYS A 167 -10.07 7.79 10.00
N TRP A 168 -11.07 8.04 9.15
CA TRP A 168 -11.96 9.19 9.28
C TRP A 168 -13.37 8.85 9.75
N LEU A 169 -13.65 7.59 10.11
CA LEU A 169 -14.93 7.21 10.68
C LEU A 169 -15.25 7.98 11.97
N PRO A 170 -16.53 8.36 12.21
CA PRO A 170 -16.93 9.17 13.37
C PRO A 170 -16.50 8.60 14.72
N ALA A 171 -16.47 7.27 14.85
CA ALA A 171 -16.03 6.58 16.06
C ALA A 171 -14.59 6.95 16.47
N ASN A 172 -13.68 7.08 15.51
CA ASN A 172 -12.29 7.45 15.76
C ASN A 172 -12.16 8.91 16.21
N ASN A 173 -12.98 9.80 15.65
CA ASN A 173 -13.02 11.21 16.07
C ASN A 173 -13.59 11.38 17.47
N ARG A 174 -14.64 10.62 17.83
CA ARG A 174 -15.18 10.59 19.20
C ARG A 174 -14.14 10.09 20.20
N TYR A 175 -13.46 8.98 19.88
CA TYR A 175 -12.38 8.44 20.70
C TYR A 175 -11.24 9.45 20.90
N ALA A 176 -10.79 10.13 19.84
CA ALA A 176 -9.74 11.15 19.94
C ALA A 176 -10.14 12.36 20.80
N ARG A 177 -11.41 12.80 20.74
CA ARG A 177 -11.92 13.87 21.61
C ARG A 177 -11.95 13.42 23.07
N ALA A 178 -12.48 12.22 23.33
CA ALA A 178 -12.56 11.68 24.69
C ALA A 178 -11.15 11.45 25.28
N ALA A 179 -10.20 10.95 24.49
CA ALA A 179 -8.83 10.74 24.93
C ALA A 179 -8.14 12.06 25.30
N LYS A 180 -8.34 13.12 24.51
CA LYS A 180 -7.82 14.46 24.83
C LYS A 180 -8.40 15.02 26.12
N LEU A 181 -9.69 14.83 26.38
CA LEU A 181 -10.33 15.29 27.62
C LEU A 181 -9.79 14.55 28.85
N ALA A 182 -9.54 13.24 28.74
CA ALA A 182 -8.99 12.44 29.83
C ALA A 182 -7.50 12.72 30.14
N HIS A 183 -6.75 13.34 29.23
CA HIS A 183 -5.33 13.67 29.39
C HIS A 183 -5.07 15.18 29.56
N ARG A 184 -6.13 16.00 29.68
CA ARG A 184 -5.97 17.41 30.05
C ARG A 184 -5.74 17.48 31.57
N PRO A 185 -4.64 18.10 32.04
CA PRO A 185 -4.40 18.33 33.46
C PRO A 185 -5.45 19.27 34.05
#